data_AF-A0A6V7J9M8-F1
#
_entry.id   AF-A0A6V7J9M8-F1
#
_cell.length_a   1.000
_cell.length_b   1.000
_cell.length_c   1.000
_cell.angle_alpha   90.00
_cell.angle_beta   90.00
_cell.angle_gamma   90.00
#
_symmetry.space_group_name_H-M   'P 1'
#
loop_
_entity.id
_entity.type
_entity.pdbx_description
1 polymer ?
#
loop_
_entity_poly.entity_id
_entity_poly.type
_entity_poly.pdbx_seq_one_letter_code
_entity_poly.pdbx_strand_id
1 'polypeptide(L)'
;LHSCPHHHPKLAEIRVPGRHNNFYKNPFNNTFWFWNDHDLLFRLREDDIIKNAVNYPSRGMSIYNRSLAFASENLLVYSNGVSLMTMYRGDGRDYGLTSNDFEGGIVMDVNYREDKGLIQIATACTIQIKGRKCGTKVIVLTYPMSTPTIFESFLELDQKLEFYVDGTIDLVKIEKSSEYIVIVGQTEPRIIFDSHKQKYCWIQDDDYLTIWLKIPKVCMNTKPDLKIFPRHIQIKFEKRTVLSGPLPFALNPSIAEWKRTDDILKLKLKKFLHGEVWDEFIGTPNGGEYYPNDTPEDEILK
;
A
#
# COMPACT_ATOMS: atom_id res chain seq x y z
N LEU A 1 -2.39 49.60 3.19
CA LEU A 1 -1.11 49.17 2.61
C LEU A 1 -0.43 48.21 3.59
N HIS A 2 -0.51 46.92 3.26
CA HIS A 2 0.26 45.74 3.71
C HIS A 2 0.30 45.38 5.22
N SER A 3 -0.40 44.34 5.72
CA SER A 3 -0.24 42.85 5.57
C SER A 3 1.00 42.33 6.34
N CYS A 4 0.95 41.36 7.27
CA CYS A 4 0.16 40.13 7.38
C CYS A 4 -0.01 39.66 8.85
N PRO A 5 -1.11 38.97 9.21
CA PRO A 5 -1.12 38.05 10.34
C PRO A 5 -0.65 36.66 9.88
N HIS A 6 0.40 36.11 10.48
CA HIS A 6 0.75 34.70 10.27
C HIS A 6 -0.27 33.80 10.98
N HIS A 7 -1.41 33.56 10.31
CA HIS A 7 -2.20 32.37 10.54
C HIS A 7 -1.38 31.16 10.09
N HIS A 8 -0.73 30.48 11.03
CA HIS A 8 -0.35 29.09 10.80
C HIS A 8 -1.64 28.27 10.69
N PRO A 9 -1.92 27.63 9.54
CA PRO A 9 -2.96 26.61 9.49
C PRO A 9 -2.54 25.51 10.48
N LYS A 10 -3.46 25.08 11.34
CA LYS A 10 -3.27 23.91 12.21
C LYS A 10 -2.94 22.70 11.33
N LEU A 11 -1.64 22.46 11.12
CA LEU A 11 -1.12 21.37 10.33
C LEU A 11 -1.48 20.05 11.02
N ALA A 12 -2.24 19.23 10.28
CA ALA A 12 -2.44 17.79 10.41
C ALA A 12 -1.87 17.12 11.68
N GLU A 13 -2.56 17.26 12.81
CA GLU A 13 -2.22 16.48 13.99
C GLU A 13 -3.08 15.22 14.05
N ILE A 14 -2.48 14.06 13.76
CA ILE A 14 -2.92 12.80 14.33
C ILE A 14 -2.35 12.81 15.75
N ARG A 15 -3.23 12.92 16.74
CA ARG A 15 -2.84 12.90 18.15
C ARG A 15 -2.52 11.46 18.52
N VAL A 16 -1.31 11.01 18.24
CA VAL A 16 -0.72 9.96 19.07
C VAL A 16 -0.63 10.58 20.47
N PRO A 17 -1.13 9.93 21.54
CA PRO A 17 -0.97 10.45 22.89
C PRO A 17 0.54 10.60 23.17
N GLY A 18 1.01 11.84 23.18
CA GLY A 18 2.43 12.17 23.29
C GLY A 18 2.94 13.04 22.14
N ARG A 19 2.55 14.32 22.11
CA ARG A 19 3.45 15.34 21.52
C ARG A 19 4.81 15.15 22.22
N HIS A 20 5.90 15.06 21.48
CA HIS A 20 7.31 15.01 21.95
C HIS A 20 8.01 13.67 22.17
N ASN A 21 7.44 12.50 21.84
CA ASN A 21 8.22 11.26 21.92
C ASN A 21 9.14 11.11 20.70
N ASN A 22 10.23 11.88 20.69
CA ASN A 22 11.42 11.54 19.94
C ASN A 22 12.12 10.32 20.55
N PHE A 23 11.67 9.77 21.68
CA PHE A 23 12.30 8.68 22.40
C PHE A 23 11.40 7.45 22.46
N TYR A 24 11.94 6.28 22.12
CA TYR A 24 11.22 5.04 21.95
C TYR A 24 11.98 3.91 22.65
N LYS A 25 11.31 3.17 23.54
CA LYS A 25 11.87 1.95 24.11
C LYS A 25 11.55 0.77 23.19
N ASN A 26 12.55 -0.01 22.80
CA ASN A 26 12.31 -1.26 22.10
C ASN A 26 11.61 -2.24 23.08
N PRO A 27 10.44 -2.78 22.76
CA PRO A 27 9.73 -3.69 23.66
C PRO A 27 10.36 -5.08 23.74
N PHE A 28 11.29 -5.41 22.83
CA PHE A 28 11.92 -6.73 22.73
C PHE A 28 13.31 -6.79 23.38
N ASN A 29 13.93 -5.65 23.70
CA ASN A 29 15.24 -5.60 24.35
C ASN A 29 15.44 -4.28 25.11
N ASN A 30 16.60 -4.12 25.75
CA ASN A 30 16.90 -2.93 26.56
C ASN A 30 17.50 -1.76 25.73
N THR A 31 17.14 -1.65 24.45
CA THR A 31 17.57 -0.51 23.61
C THR A 31 16.55 0.60 23.59
N PHE A 32 17.06 1.83 23.52
CA PHE A 32 16.27 3.03 23.36
C PHE A 32 16.65 3.71 22.06
N TRP A 33 15.66 4.30 21.40
CA TRP A 33 15.80 4.86 20.07
C TRP A 33 15.30 6.28 20.08
N PHE A 34 16.01 7.19 19.42
CA PHE A 34 15.54 8.56 19.35
C PHE A 34 15.95 9.36 18.14
N TRP A 35 15.10 10.31 17.77
CA TRP A 35 15.38 11.29 16.73
C TRP A 35 16.06 12.52 17.30
N ASN A 36 17.09 13.02 16.63
CA ASN A 36 17.63 14.34 16.93
C ASN A 36 16.97 15.44 16.07
N ASP A 37 17.41 16.68 16.23
CA ASP A 37 16.89 17.82 15.49
C ASP A 37 17.28 17.83 14.01
N HIS A 38 18.23 16.98 13.61
CA HIS A 38 18.74 16.84 12.24
C HIS A 38 18.15 15.62 11.49
N ASP A 39 17.02 15.07 11.93
CA ASP A 39 16.39 13.89 11.34
C ASP A 39 17.27 12.63 11.35
N LEU A 40 18.22 12.53 12.28
CA LEU A 40 19.04 11.35 12.47
C LEU A 40 18.44 10.47 13.57
N LEU A 41 18.40 9.16 13.32
CA LEU A 41 17.91 8.16 14.26
C LEU A 41 19.09 7.54 15.02
N PHE A 42 19.05 7.67 16.34
CA PHE A 42 20.04 7.13 17.25
C PHE A 42 19.52 5.91 18.00
N ARG A 43 20.43 5.00 18.34
CA ARG A 43 20.20 3.88 19.25
C ARG A 43 21.13 4.01 20.45
N LEU A 44 20.53 4.03 21.64
CA LEU A 44 21.18 3.90 22.94
C LEU A 44 21.03 2.46 23.44
N ARG A 45 22.12 1.89 23.93
CA ARG A 45 22.21 0.55 24.55
C ARG A 45 22.53 0.70 26.04
N GLU A 46 22.34 -0.36 26.83
CA GLU A 46 22.63 -0.37 28.28
C GLU A 46 24.09 -0.10 28.63
N ASP A 47 25.02 -0.31 27.70
CA ASP A 47 26.44 0.02 27.83
C ASP A 47 26.74 1.51 27.57
N ASP A 48 25.70 2.36 27.55
CA ASP A 48 25.74 3.78 27.21
C ASP A 48 26.32 4.09 25.82
N ILE A 49 26.44 3.09 24.93
CA ILE A 49 26.95 3.31 23.58
C ILE A 49 25.83 3.86 22.70
N ILE A 50 25.91 5.16 22.43
CA ILE A 50 25.10 5.84 21.41
C ILE A 50 25.69 5.52 20.03
N LYS A 51 24.93 4.83 19.19
CA LYS A 51 25.27 4.66 17.78
C LYS A 51 24.27 5.40 16.92
N ASN A 52 24.77 6.19 15.99
CA ASN A 52 23.98 6.63 14.87
C ASN A 52 23.55 5.36 14.09
N ALA A 53 22.25 5.13 14.03
CA ALA A 53 21.70 3.95 13.37
C ALA A 53 21.46 4.20 11.89
N VAL A 54 21.18 5.45 11.49
CA VAL A 54 20.73 5.83 10.14
C VAL A 54 21.21 7.23 9.76
N ASN A 55 21.86 7.34 8.60
CA ASN A 55 22.27 8.61 7.99
C ASN A 55 21.42 8.92 6.75
N TYR A 56 20.20 9.42 6.92
CA TYR A 56 19.42 9.97 5.81
C TYR A 56 19.04 11.43 6.08
N PRO A 57 19.68 12.39 5.40
CA PRO A 57 19.23 13.78 5.48
C PRO A 57 17.84 13.89 4.85
N SER A 58 16.90 14.48 5.58
CA SER A 58 15.59 14.85 5.04
C SER A 58 15.79 15.84 3.89
N ARG A 59 15.32 15.47 2.69
CA ARG A 59 15.15 16.41 1.58
C ARG A 59 13.66 16.75 1.49
N GLY A 60 13.20 17.70 2.29
CA GLY A 60 11.83 18.20 2.20
C GLY A 60 11.24 18.66 3.53
N MET A 61 10.16 19.45 3.46
CA MET A 61 9.34 19.74 4.63
C MET A 61 8.58 18.48 5.03
N SER A 62 8.73 18.08 6.29
CA SER A 62 7.98 16.97 6.87
C SER A 62 6.48 17.34 6.97
N ILE A 63 5.61 16.45 6.50
CA ILE A 63 4.15 16.63 6.51
C ILE A 63 3.56 16.00 7.77
N TYR A 64 4.20 14.95 8.29
CA TYR A 64 3.76 14.19 9.46
C TYR A 64 4.83 14.18 10.55
N ASN A 65 4.44 13.83 11.77
CA ASN A 65 5.43 13.61 12.83
C ASN A 65 6.32 12.40 12.49
N ARG A 66 7.58 12.49 12.91
CA ARG A 66 8.49 11.34 12.89
C ARG A 66 7.89 10.22 13.73
N SER A 67 8.04 9.00 13.26
CA SER A 67 7.46 7.81 13.90
C SER A 67 8.31 6.59 13.64
N LEU A 68 8.26 5.63 14.56
CA LEU A 68 8.87 4.32 14.40
C LEU A 68 8.07 3.27 15.15
N ALA A 69 8.19 2.03 14.72
CA ALA A 69 7.61 0.88 15.39
C ALA A 69 8.53 -0.34 15.25
N PHE A 70 8.53 -1.19 16.28
CA PHE A 70 9.39 -2.37 16.37
C PHE A 70 8.63 -3.62 15.99
N ALA A 71 9.23 -4.44 15.13
CA ALA A 71 8.72 -5.75 14.76
C ALA A 71 9.42 -6.88 15.53
N SER A 72 10.69 -6.67 15.91
CA SER A 72 11.47 -7.59 16.74
C SER A 72 12.63 -6.84 17.42
N GLU A 73 13.52 -7.56 18.11
CA GLU A 73 14.75 -7.01 18.70
C GLU A 73 15.62 -6.23 17.70
N ASN A 74 15.65 -6.69 16.45
CA ASN A 74 16.57 -6.23 15.41
C ASN A 74 15.84 -5.75 14.15
N LEU A 75 14.53 -5.59 14.19
CA LEU A 75 13.74 -5.17 13.04
C LEU A 75 12.79 -4.06 13.45
N LEU A 76 12.89 -2.92 12.78
CA LEU A 76 11.98 -1.80 12.99
C LEU A 76 11.71 -1.08 11.67
N VAL A 77 10.60 -0.36 11.64
CA VAL A 77 10.24 0.54 10.54
C VAL A 77 10.12 1.94 11.09
N TYR A 78 10.60 2.90 10.34
CA TYR A 78 10.56 4.30 10.72
C TYR A 78 10.20 5.20 9.54
N SER A 79 9.62 6.34 9.87
CA SER A 79 9.33 7.43 8.95
C SER A 79 9.80 8.75 9.55
N ASN A 80 10.46 9.56 8.73
CA ASN A 80 10.81 10.94 9.07
C ASN A 80 9.63 11.92 8.81
N GLY A 81 8.45 11.41 8.45
CA GLY A 81 7.25 12.20 8.18
C GLY A 81 7.15 12.78 6.76
N VAL A 82 8.06 12.37 5.86
CA VAL A 82 7.97 12.63 4.41
C VAL A 82 7.39 11.38 3.71
N SER A 83 7.61 11.21 2.41
CA SER A 83 7.05 10.15 1.56
C SER A 83 7.85 8.84 1.58
N LEU A 84 8.91 8.73 2.38
CA LEU A 84 9.73 7.52 2.45
C LEU A 84 9.65 6.90 3.84
N MET A 85 9.26 5.63 3.88
CA MET A 85 9.47 4.78 5.04
C MET A 85 10.69 3.91 4.80
N THR A 86 11.39 3.60 5.88
CA THR A 86 12.59 2.77 5.82
C THR A 86 12.49 1.69 6.89
N MET A 87 12.97 0.51 6.54
CA MET A 87 13.09 -0.62 7.44
C MET A 87 14.56 -0.80 7.82
N TYR A 88 14.85 -0.77 9.11
CA TYR A 88 16.18 -1.08 9.64
C TYR A 88 16.23 -2.54 10.09
N ARG A 89 17.26 -3.25 9.63
CA ARG A 89 17.61 -4.58 10.12
C ARG A 89 18.93 -4.49 10.89
N GLY A 90 19.00 -5.16 12.04
CA GLY A 90 20.11 -5.07 13.00
C GLY A 90 21.49 -5.50 12.49
N ASP A 91 21.58 -5.99 11.25
CA ASP A 91 22.81 -6.21 10.50
C ASP A 91 23.44 -4.92 9.94
N GLY A 92 22.82 -3.76 10.21
CA GLY A 92 23.28 -2.45 9.77
C GLY A 92 22.84 -2.10 8.34
N ARG A 93 21.92 -2.88 7.76
CA ARG A 93 21.32 -2.57 6.46
C ARG A 93 19.98 -1.87 6.65
N ASP A 94 19.83 -0.78 5.92
CA ASP A 94 18.56 -0.09 5.73
C ASP A 94 17.96 -0.51 4.39
N TYR A 95 16.67 -0.80 4.40
CA TYR A 95 15.89 -1.07 3.20
C TYR A 95 14.85 0.02 3.05
N GLY A 96 14.93 0.77 1.96
CA GLY A 96 13.85 1.67 1.60
C GLY A 96 12.58 0.85 1.32
N LEU A 97 11.44 1.35 1.77
CA LEU A 97 10.16 0.74 1.42
C LEU A 97 9.62 1.54 0.24
N THR A 98 9.74 1.01 -0.97
CA THR A 98 9.16 1.68 -2.14
C THR A 98 7.67 1.41 -2.21
N SER A 99 6.92 2.48 -2.35
CA SER A 99 5.57 2.46 -2.90
C SER A 99 5.36 3.78 -3.60
N ASN A 100 5.05 3.75 -4.90
CA ASN A 100 4.61 4.98 -5.59
C ASN A 100 3.27 5.48 -5.07
N ASP A 101 2.58 4.65 -4.27
CA ASP A 101 1.24 4.88 -3.76
C ASP A 101 1.25 5.17 -2.24
N PHE A 102 2.43 5.44 -1.66
CA PHE A 102 2.57 5.85 -0.27
C PHE A 102 2.62 7.38 -0.17
N GLU A 103 1.47 7.94 0.12
CA GLU A 103 1.37 9.28 0.70
C GLU A 103 1.92 9.16 2.12
N GLY A 104 2.89 10.00 2.49
CA GLY A 104 3.52 10.00 3.82
C GLY A 104 2.51 9.81 4.97
N GLY A 105 2.97 9.28 6.10
CA GLY A 105 2.10 9.02 7.23
C GLY A 105 2.87 8.69 8.51
N ILE A 106 2.13 8.57 9.61
CA ILE A 106 2.66 8.14 10.90
C ILE A 106 2.64 6.62 10.93
N VAL A 107 3.77 5.99 11.24
CA VAL A 107 3.86 4.55 11.52
C VAL A 107 3.15 4.29 12.84
N MET A 108 2.07 3.51 12.79
CA MET A 108 1.23 3.21 13.96
C MET A 108 1.58 1.84 14.56
N ASP A 109 1.85 0.84 13.71
CA ASP A 109 2.24 -0.50 14.15
C ASP A 109 3.00 -1.27 13.07
N VAL A 110 3.79 -2.26 13.49
CA VAL A 110 4.51 -3.17 12.60
C VAL A 110 4.41 -4.58 13.17
N ASN A 111 4.15 -5.55 12.30
CA ASN A 111 4.22 -6.97 12.65
C ASN A 111 5.11 -7.71 11.65
N TYR A 112 5.99 -8.58 12.16
CA TYR A 112 6.82 -9.45 11.33
C TYR A 112 6.48 -10.92 11.61
N ARG A 113 6.12 -11.64 10.55
CA ARG A 113 5.85 -13.07 10.53
C ARG A 113 7.04 -13.79 9.92
N GLU A 114 7.94 -14.24 10.79
CA GLU A 114 9.12 -14.98 10.36
C GLU A 114 8.76 -16.29 9.63
N ASP A 115 7.73 -16.99 10.10
CA ASP A 115 7.23 -18.24 9.52
C ASP A 115 6.68 -18.08 8.09
N LYS A 116 6.15 -16.89 7.77
CA LYS A 116 5.64 -16.56 6.43
C LYS A 116 6.62 -15.73 5.61
N GLY A 117 7.71 -15.26 6.21
CA GLY A 117 8.60 -14.28 5.60
C GLY A 117 7.87 -13.01 5.17
N LEU A 118 6.99 -12.46 6.01
CA LEU A 118 6.20 -11.26 5.70
C LEU A 118 6.36 -10.20 6.78
N ILE A 119 6.44 -8.94 6.37
CA ILE A 119 6.31 -7.78 7.27
C ILE A 119 5.07 -6.98 6.88
N GLN A 120 4.26 -6.64 7.88
CA GLN A 120 3.10 -5.77 7.73
C GLN A 120 3.33 -4.48 8.50
N ILE A 121 2.96 -3.37 7.89
CA ILE A 121 3.18 -2.03 8.40
C ILE A 121 1.87 -1.29 8.32
N ALA A 122 1.37 -0.82 9.46
CA ALA A 122 0.20 0.03 9.54
C ALA A 122 0.63 1.48 9.68
N THR A 123 0.12 2.35 8.80
CA THR A 123 0.32 3.79 8.87
C THR A 123 -1.00 4.52 8.94
N ALA A 124 -0.98 5.75 9.45
CA ALA A 124 -2.12 6.65 9.43
C ALA A 124 -1.73 8.00 8.80
N CYS A 125 -2.57 8.51 7.91
CA CYS A 125 -2.42 9.80 7.27
C CYS A 125 -3.75 10.59 7.29
N THR A 126 -3.67 11.92 7.29
CA THR A 126 -4.90 12.75 7.33
C THR A 126 -5.41 13.00 5.93
N ILE A 127 -6.72 12.84 5.73
CA ILE A 127 -7.38 13.26 4.49
C ILE A 127 -7.79 14.72 4.64
N GLN A 128 -7.34 15.55 3.69
CA GLN A 128 -7.73 16.96 3.63
C GLN A 128 -8.46 17.28 2.33
N ILE A 129 -9.63 17.91 2.43
CA ILE A 129 -10.36 18.46 1.29
C ILE A 129 -10.38 19.98 1.45
N LYS A 130 -9.84 20.70 0.46
CA LYS A 130 -9.75 22.18 0.46
C LYS A 130 -9.12 22.74 1.76
N GLY A 131 -8.08 22.06 2.28
CA GLY A 131 -7.36 22.46 3.49
C GLY A 131 -8.10 22.20 4.81
N ARG A 132 -9.28 21.56 4.78
CA ARG A 132 -9.98 21.09 5.99
C ARG A 132 -9.74 19.60 6.18
N LYS A 133 -9.42 19.18 7.40
CA LYS A 133 -9.35 17.77 7.77
C LYS A 133 -10.75 17.17 7.65
N CYS A 134 -10.88 16.15 6.80
CA CYS A 134 -12.13 15.44 6.56
C CYS A 134 -12.16 14.07 7.21
N GLY A 135 -10.99 13.47 7.48
CA GLY A 135 -10.90 12.18 8.14
C GLY A 135 -9.46 11.70 8.27
N THR A 136 -9.29 10.44 8.64
CA THR A 136 -7.99 9.76 8.69
C THR A 136 -8.06 8.49 7.87
N LYS A 137 -7.03 8.27 7.05
CA LYS A 137 -6.81 7.05 6.28
C LYS A 137 -5.81 6.17 7.03
N VAL A 138 -6.16 4.91 7.27
CA VAL A 138 -5.21 3.88 7.72
C VAL A 138 -4.79 3.08 6.50
N ILE A 139 -3.49 2.87 6.33
CA ILE A 139 -2.95 2.06 5.24
C ILE A 139 -2.17 0.91 5.87
N VAL A 140 -2.49 -0.32 5.49
CA VAL A 140 -1.74 -1.52 5.84
C VAL A 140 -0.98 -1.97 4.61
N LEU A 141 0.33 -2.06 4.74
CA LEU A 141 1.25 -2.46 3.68
C LEU A 141 1.91 -3.77 4.05
N THR A 142 1.81 -4.77 3.18
CA THR A 142 2.47 -6.07 3.34
C THR A 142 3.63 -6.17 2.35
N TYR A 143 4.81 -6.49 2.86
CA TYR A 143 6.01 -6.73 2.07
C TYR A 143 6.52 -8.16 2.30
N PRO A 144 7.00 -8.85 1.25
CA PRO A 144 7.71 -10.09 1.40
C PRO A 144 9.12 -9.81 1.90
N MET A 145 9.48 -10.46 2.99
CA MET A 145 10.84 -10.49 3.54
C MET A 145 11.62 -11.61 2.86
N SER A 146 11.80 -11.52 1.54
CA SER A 146 12.93 -12.20 0.90
C SER A 146 14.21 -11.50 1.32
N THR A 147 15.35 -12.21 1.40
CA THR A 147 16.65 -11.52 1.47
C THR A 147 16.80 -10.74 0.17
N PRO A 148 16.74 -9.40 0.17
CA PRO A 148 17.02 -8.65 -1.04
C PRO A 148 18.42 -9.01 -1.49
N THR A 149 18.58 -9.18 -2.80
CA THR A 149 19.92 -9.38 -3.35
C THR A 149 20.78 -8.17 -3.01
N ILE A 150 22.11 -8.32 -3.06
CA ILE A 150 23.08 -7.26 -2.67
C ILE A 150 22.85 -5.94 -3.45
N PHE A 151 22.08 -5.99 -4.55
CA PHE A 151 21.74 -4.88 -5.43
C PHE A 151 20.38 -4.23 -5.16
N GLU A 152 19.51 -4.84 -4.35
CA GLU A 152 18.16 -4.33 -4.07
C GLU A 152 18.15 -3.55 -2.76
N SER A 153 18.12 -2.21 -2.86
CA SER A 153 17.99 -1.31 -1.71
C SER A 153 16.54 -1.09 -1.27
N PHE A 154 15.58 -1.76 -1.92
CA PHE A 154 14.16 -1.53 -1.71
C PHE A 154 13.34 -2.82 -1.65
N LEU A 155 12.34 -2.88 -0.77
CA LEU A 155 11.36 -3.96 -0.75
C LEU A 155 10.15 -3.60 -1.63
N GLU A 156 9.72 -4.56 -2.45
CA GLU A 156 8.51 -4.42 -3.27
C GLU A 156 7.25 -4.70 -2.45
N LEU A 157 6.26 -3.83 -2.59
CA LEU A 157 4.95 -3.99 -1.97
C LEU A 157 4.22 -5.20 -2.56
N ASP A 158 3.79 -6.13 -1.71
CA ASP A 158 2.94 -7.26 -2.11
C ASP A 158 1.46 -6.88 -2.02
N GLN A 159 1.04 -6.28 -0.89
CA GLN A 159 -0.37 -5.97 -0.64
C GLN A 159 -0.56 -4.63 0.04
N LYS A 160 -1.70 -3.99 -0.26
CA LYS A 160 -2.15 -2.71 0.30
C LYS A 160 -3.63 -2.80 0.64
N LEU A 161 -3.96 -2.47 1.89
CA LEU A 161 -5.33 -2.37 2.39
C LEU A 161 -5.52 -0.98 2.99
N GLU A 162 -6.56 -0.25 2.61
CA GLU A 162 -6.84 1.07 3.13
C GLU A 162 -8.21 1.13 3.83
N PHE A 163 -8.23 1.82 4.97
CA PHE A 163 -9.44 2.12 5.73
C PHE A 163 -9.63 3.63 5.84
N TYR A 164 -10.88 4.07 5.84
CA TYR A 164 -11.28 5.42 6.19
C TYR A 164 -11.93 5.44 7.57
N VAL A 165 -11.54 6.42 8.38
CA VAL A 165 -12.19 6.77 9.64
C VAL A 165 -12.62 8.24 9.57
N ASP A 166 -13.89 8.51 9.88
CA ASP A 166 -14.44 9.86 9.96
C ASP A 166 -14.03 10.49 11.30
N GLY A 167 -12.81 10.99 11.37
CA GLY A 167 -12.30 11.65 12.57
C GLY A 167 -10.86 11.31 12.89
N THR A 168 -10.55 11.20 14.18
CA THR A 168 -9.23 10.79 14.68
C THR A 168 -9.15 9.29 14.93
N ILE A 169 -7.91 8.80 14.91
CA ILE A 169 -7.54 7.43 15.25
C ILE A 169 -6.64 7.50 16.47
N ASP A 170 -6.96 6.68 17.46
CA ASP A 170 -6.24 6.61 18.72
C ASP A 170 -5.26 5.42 18.73
N LEU A 171 -5.64 4.31 18.09
CA LEU A 171 -4.83 3.10 18.03
C LEU A 171 -5.03 2.38 16.69
N VAL A 172 -3.92 1.86 16.16
CA VAL A 172 -3.93 0.81 15.15
C VAL A 172 -3.01 -0.29 15.65
N LYS A 173 -3.47 -1.54 15.61
CA LYS A 173 -2.68 -2.71 16.02
C LYS A 173 -2.88 -3.85 15.05
N ILE A 174 -1.79 -4.36 14.48
CA ILE A 174 -1.76 -5.59 13.70
C ILE A 174 -1.59 -6.74 14.70
N GLU A 175 -2.48 -7.71 14.67
CA GLU A 175 -2.36 -8.88 15.52
C GLU A 175 -1.16 -9.75 15.12
N LYS A 176 -0.60 -10.50 16.08
CA LYS A 176 0.51 -11.43 15.83
C LYS A 176 0.19 -12.48 14.75
N SER A 177 -1.09 -12.81 14.55
CA SER A 177 -1.56 -13.71 13.50
C SER A 177 -1.33 -13.16 12.09
N SER A 178 -1.23 -11.83 11.94
CA SER A 178 -1.31 -11.10 10.67
C SER A 178 -2.66 -11.23 9.94
N GLU A 179 -3.67 -11.78 10.62
CA GLU A 179 -5.01 -12.02 10.04
C GLU A 179 -6.02 -10.94 10.44
N TYR A 180 -5.78 -10.27 11.56
CA TYR A 180 -6.66 -9.25 12.10
C TYR A 180 -5.91 -7.95 12.36
N ILE A 181 -6.62 -6.85 12.18
CA ILE A 181 -6.20 -5.51 12.53
C ILE A 181 -7.24 -4.89 13.44
N VAL A 182 -6.79 -4.30 14.54
CA VAL A 182 -7.62 -3.54 15.47
C VAL A 182 -7.39 -2.06 15.16
N ILE A 183 -8.45 -1.36 14.80
CA ILE A 183 -8.44 0.10 14.60
C ILE A 183 -9.42 0.70 15.60
N VAL A 184 -8.93 1.57 16.46
CA VAL A 184 -9.74 2.33 17.42
C VAL A 184 -9.70 3.80 17.03
N GLY A 185 -10.87 4.36 16.75
CA GLY A 185 -11.02 5.76 16.37
C GLY A 185 -12.41 6.28 16.72
N GLN A 186 -12.68 7.52 16.31
CA GLN A 186 -13.95 8.20 16.62
C GLN A 186 -15.18 7.53 15.99
N THR A 187 -15.00 6.94 14.81
CA THR A 187 -16.04 6.20 14.11
C THR A 187 -15.54 4.83 13.70
N GLU A 188 -16.47 3.96 13.32
CA GLU A 188 -16.15 2.66 12.76
C GLU A 188 -15.30 2.82 11.47
N PRO A 189 -14.19 2.06 11.33
CA PRO A 189 -13.39 2.07 10.12
C PRO A 189 -14.12 1.38 8.97
N ARG A 190 -14.11 2.00 7.79
CA ARG A 190 -14.62 1.37 6.55
C ARG A 190 -13.47 1.06 5.61
N ILE A 191 -13.47 -0.12 5.01
CA ILE A 191 -12.50 -0.45 3.95
C ILE A 191 -12.84 0.40 2.73
N ILE A 192 -11.83 1.10 2.20
CA ILE A 192 -11.96 1.91 0.98
C ILE A 192 -11.10 1.39 -0.18
N PHE A 193 -10.14 0.51 0.11
CA PHE A 193 -9.31 -0.13 -0.90
C PHE A 193 -8.74 -1.44 -0.37
N ASP A 194 -8.73 -2.50 -1.18
CA ASP A 194 -8.12 -3.78 -0.85
C ASP A 194 -7.47 -4.39 -2.11
N SER A 195 -6.14 -4.37 -2.18
CA SER A 195 -5.40 -4.87 -3.33
C SER A 195 -5.54 -6.39 -3.54
N HIS A 196 -5.97 -7.15 -2.53
CA HIS A 196 -6.29 -8.57 -2.71
C HIS A 196 -7.56 -8.77 -3.52
N LYS A 197 -8.53 -7.86 -3.35
CA LYS A 197 -9.86 -7.95 -3.94
C LYS A 197 -9.94 -7.30 -5.31
N GLN A 198 -9.13 -6.27 -5.57
CA GLN A 198 -9.20 -5.52 -6.82
C GLN A 198 -7.98 -5.77 -7.70
N LYS A 199 -8.04 -6.85 -8.50
CA LYS A 199 -7.01 -7.16 -9.50
C LYS A 199 -7.34 -6.51 -10.84
N TYR A 200 -8.62 -6.33 -11.14
CA TYR A 200 -9.09 -5.75 -12.39
C TYR A 200 -10.45 -5.08 -12.22
N CYS A 201 -10.78 -4.16 -13.12
CA CYS A 201 -12.13 -3.61 -13.30
C CYS A 201 -12.65 -4.07 -14.65
N TRP A 202 -13.98 -4.17 -14.82
CA TRP A 202 -14.54 -4.58 -16.10
C TRP A 202 -15.94 -3.99 -16.34
N ILE A 203 -16.25 -3.81 -17.62
CA ILE A 203 -17.58 -3.46 -18.14
C ILE A 203 -17.98 -4.46 -19.22
N GLN A 204 -19.24 -4.44 -19.65
CA GLN A 204 -19.71 -5.33 -20.70
C GLN A 204 -20.79 -4.68 -21.57
N ASP A 205 -20.73 -4.87 -22.87
CA ASP A 205 -21.86 -4.63 -23.76
C ASP A 205 -22.43 -5.97 -24.25
N ASP A 206 -23.36 -5.94 -25.22
CA ASP A 206 -23.98 -7.15 -25.73
C ASP A 206 -22.99 -8.12 -26.39
N ASP A 207 -21.85 -7.64 -26.88
CA ASP A 207 -20.89 -8.41 -27.67
C ASP A 207 -19.53 -8.59 -26.98
N TYR A 208 -19.16 -7.70 -26.06
CA TYR A 208 -17.81 -7.59 -25.54
C TYR A 208 -17.76 -7.43 -24.02
N LEU A 209 -16.65 -7.89 -23.47
CA LEU A 209 -16.16 -7.53 -22.14
C LEU A 209 -14.95 -6.62 -22.32
N THR A 210 -14.92 -5.49 -21.61
CA THR A 210 -13.72 -4.65 -21.53
C THR A 210 -13.18 -4.72 -20.11
N ILE A 211 -11.91 -5.08 -19.98
CA ILE A 211 -11.24 -5.32 -18.69
C ILE A 211 -10.02 -4.44 -18.58
N TRP A 212 -9.81 -3.83 -17.42
CA TRP A 212 -8.61 -3.08 -17.07
C TRP A 212 -7.91 -3.77 -15.92
N LEU A 213 -6.65 -4.14 -16.13
CA LEU A 213 -5.81 -4.87 -15.17
C LEU A 213 -4.60 -4.01 -14.83
N LYS A 214 -4.38 -3.75 -13.54
CA LYS A 214 -3.15 -3.07 -13.09
C LYS A 214 -1.98 -4.06 -13.18
N ILE A 215 -0.92 -3.66 -13.87
CA ILE A 215 0.28 -4.45 -14.13
C ILE A 215 1.33 -4.10 -13.07
N PRO A 216 1.95 -5.10 -12.42
CA PRO A 216 3.09 -4.85 -11.54
C PRO A 216 4.25 -4.16 -12.26
N LYS A 217 4.94 -3.22 -11.61
CA LYS A 217 6.01 -2.43 -12.25
C LYS A 217 7.15 -3.28 -12.83
N VAL A 218 7.48 -4.40 -12.18
CA VAL A 218 8.47 -5.36 -12.67
C VAL A 218 8.15 -5.91 -14.06
N CYS A 219 6.87 -5.91 -14.44
CA CYS A 219 6.39 -6.40 -15.73
C CYS A 219 6.31 -5.29 -16.79
N MET A 220 6.63 -4.03 -16.48
CA MET A 220 6.47 -2.88 -17.39
C MET A 220 7.27 -3.00 -18.69
N ASN A 221 8.43 -3.65 -18.66
CA ASN A 221 9.26 -3.83 -19.84
C ASN A 221 8.98 -5.13 -20.59
N THR A 222 7.99 -5.90 -20.13
CA THR A 222 7.67 -7.22 -20.66
C THR A 222 6.35 -7.20 -21.41
N LYS A 223 6.27 -7.97 -22.49
CA LYS A 223 5.04 -8.12 -23.26
C LYS A 223 4.09 -9.10 -22.54
N PRO A 224 2.78 -8.83 -22.49
CA PRO A 224 1.84 -9.81 -21.96
C PRO A 224 1.78 -11.06 -22.85
N ASP A 225 1.78 -12.23 -22.22
CA ASP A 225 1.38 -13.52 -22.79
C ASP A 225 -0.08 -13.78 -22.41
N LEU A 226 -0.96 -13.66 -23.40
CA LEU A 226 -2.40 -13.81 -23.26
C LEU A 226 -2.84 -15.17 -23.77
N LYS A 227 -3.33 -16.02 -22.87
CA LYS A 227 -3.92 -17.32 -23.21
C LYS A 227 -5.40 -17.27 -22.91
N ILE A 228 -6.17 -17.14 -23.97
CA ILE A 228 -7.64 -17.10 -23.91
C ILE A 228 -8.14 -18.42 -24.44
N PHE A 229 -8.97 -19.07 -23.65
CA PHE A 229 -9.71 -20.28 -24.01
C PHE A 229 -11.20 -19.96 -23.85
N PRO A 230 -12.10 -20.77 -24.44
CA PRO A 230 -13.53 -20.50 -24.36
C PRO A 230 -14.01 -20.29 -22.92
N ARG A 231 -13.57 -21.10 -21.95
CA ARG A 231 -14.02 -21.00 -20.55
C ARG A 231 -12.92 -20.67 -19.54
N HIS A 232 -11.80 -20.12 -20.01
CA HIS A 232 -10.66 -19.82 -19.14
C HIS A 232 -9.82 -18.69 -19.72
N ILE A 233 -9.32 -17.82 -18.85
CA ILE A 233 -8.34 -16.80 -19.24
C ILE A 233 -7.08 -16.94 -18.38
N GLN A 234 -5.93 -16.65 -18.99
CA GLN A 234 -4.66 -16.52 -18.29
C GLN A 234 -3.83 -15.42 -18.93
N ILE A 235 -3.36 -14.49 -18.09
CA ILE A 235 -2.52 -13.36 -18.45
C ILE A 235 -1.21 -13.50 -17.66
N LYS A 236 -0.12 -13.63 -18.38
CA LYS A 236 1.23 -13.69 -17.81
C LYS A 236 2.10 -12.57 -18.33
N PHE A 237 3.07 -12.20 -17.52
CA PHE A 237 4.21 -11.40 -17.92
C PHE A 237 5.45 -12.23 -17.56
N GLU A 238 6.13 -12.73 -18.59
CA GLU A 238 7.16 -13.76 -18.48
C GLU A 238 6.68 -15.00 -17.68
N LYS A 239 7.21 -15.21 -16.48
CA LYS A 239 6.84 -16.34 -15.60
C LYS A 239 5.76 -15.98 -14.57
N ARG A 240 5.41 -14.70 -14.42
CA ARG A 240 4.44 -14.23 -13.41
C ARG A 240 3.04 -14.24 -14.00
N THR A 241 2.12 -14.91 -13.31
CA THR A 241 0.69 -14.86 -13.66
C THR A 241 0.05 -13.69 -12.92
N VAL A 242 -0.58 -12.78 -13.67
CA VAL A 242 -1.21 -11.57 -13.11
C VAL A 242 -2.72 -11.73 -13.04
N LEU A 243 -3.31 -12.47 -14.00
CA LEU A 243 -4.71 -12.85 -13.98
C LEU A 243 -4.85 -14.27 -14.49
N SER A 244 -5.62 -15.12 -13.81
CA SER A 244 -5.96 -16.44 -14.34
C SER A 244 -7.19 -16.96 -13.64
N GLY A 245 -8.11 -17.57 -14.39
CA GLY A 245 -9.28 -18.20 -13.78
C GLY A 245 -10.32 -18.69 -14.78
N PRO A 246 -11.27 -19.49 -14.29
CA PRO A 246 -12.40 -19.97 -15.07
C PRO A 246 -13.36 -18.82 -15.37
N LEU A 247 -14.03 -18.89 -16.52
CA LEU A 247 -15.04 -17.93 -16.94
C LEU A 247 -16.43 -18.57 -16.77
N PRO A 248 -17.44 -17.81 -16.30
CA PRO A 248 -18.80 -18.34 -16.15
C PRO A 248 -19.36 -18.79 -17.50
N PHE A 249 -19.12 -17.99 -18.54
CA PHE A 249 -19.56 -18.25 -19.91
C PHE A 249 -18.41 -18.27 -20.92
N ALA A 250 -18.75 -18.57 -22.17
CA ALA A 250 -17.77 -18.79 -23.22
C ALA A 250 -17.34 -17.48 -23.91
N LEU A 251 -16.04 -17.33 -24.16
CA LEU A 251 -15.47 -16.31 -25.04
C LEU A 251 -15.17 -16.87 -26.42
N ASN A 252 -15.03 -15.97 -27.40
CA ASN A 252 -14.39 -16.27 -28.67
C ASN A 252 -12.87 -16.00 -28.59
N PRO A 253 -12.02 -17.05 -28.50
CA PRO A 253 -10.58 -16.86 -28.28
C PRO A 253 -9.85 -16.17 -29.43
N SER A 254 -10.41 -16.22 -30.64
CA SER A 254 -9.80 -15.66 -31.84
C SER A 254 -9.99 -14.14 -31.94
N ILE A 255 -10.84 -13.55 -31.11
CA ILE A 255 -11.20 -12.13 -31.16
C ILE A 255 -10.94 -11.51 -29.79
N ALA A 256 -9.67 -11.23 -29.55
CA ALA A 256 -9.18 -10.55 -28.36
C ALA A 256 -8.22 -9.45 -28.74
N GLU A 257 -8.52 -8.24 -28.28
CA GLU A 257 -7.68 -7.07 -28.45
C GLU A 257 -7.13 -6.66 -27.10
N TRP A 258 -5.91 -6.13 -27.09
CA TRP A 258 -5.35 -5.56 -25.88
C TRP A 258 -4.52 -4.33 -26.21
N LYS A 259 -4.49 -3.40 -25.27
CA LYS A 259 -3.68 -2.20 -25.32
C LYS A 259 -3.10 -1.97 -23.93
N ARG A 260 -1.84 -1.57 -23.89
CA ARG A 260 -1.21 -1.12 -22.65
C ARG A 260 -1.09 0.40 -22.67
N THR A 261 -1.44 1.03 -21.56
CA THR A 261 -1.20 2.45 -21.31
C THR A 261 -0.70 2.55 -19.88
N ASP A 262 0.54 3.01 -19.72
CA ASP A 262 1.26 3.03 -18.44
C ASP A 262 1.25 1.66 -17.72
N ASP A 263 0.77 1.62 -16.48
CA ASP A 263 0.65 0.41 -15.66
C ASP A 263 -0.68 -0.33 -15.88
N ILE A 264 -1.46 0.00 -16.91
CA ILE A 264 -2.78 -0.59 -17.13
C ILE A 264 -2.79 -1.40 -18.43
N LEU A 265 -3.17 -2.67 -18.32
CA LEU A 265 -3.52 -3.53 -19.44
C LEU A 265 -5.03 -3.47 -19.67
N LYS A 266 -5.45 -2.87 -20.78
CA LYS A 266 -6.83 -2.90 -21.25
C LYS A 266 -7.00 -4.08 -22.19
N LEU A 267 -7.97 -4.96 -21.92
CA LEU A 267 -8.38 -6.05 -22.79
C LEU A 267 -9.80 -5.82 -23.28
N LYS A 268 -10.05 -6.15 -24.54
CA LYS A 268 -11.39 -6.24 -25.12
C LYS A 268 -11.59 -7.67 -25.63
N LEU A 269 -12.51 -8.38 -25.00
CA LEU A 269 -12.77 -9.81 -25.25
C LEU A 269 -14.16 -9.98 -25.85
N LYS A 270 -14.27 -10.74 -26.94
CA LYS A 270 -15.57 -11.00 -27.55
C LYS A 270 -16.30 -12.16 -26.87
N LYS A 271 -17.55 -11.94 -26.49
CA LYS A 271 -18.46 -12.98 -26.00
C LYS A 271 -18.74 -14.00 -27.10
N PHE A 272 -18.93 -15.26 -26.73
CA PHE A 272 -19.30 -16.28 -27.71
C PHE A 272 -20.76 -16.10 -28.17
N LEU A 273 -21.64 -15.73 -27.25
CA LEU A 273 -23.06 -15.44 -27.51
C LEU A 273 -23.32 -13.94 -27.37
N HIS A 274 -24.01 -13.38 -28.36
CA HIS A 274 -24.51 -12.00 -28.34
C HIS A 274 -25.65 -11.86 -27.30
N GLY A 275 -25.65 -10.77 -26.56
CA GLY A 275 -26.65 -10.44 -25.54
C GLY A 275 -26.51 -11.22 -24.23
N GLU A 276 -25.46 -12.02 -24.08
CA GLU A 276 -25.21 -12.78 -22.84
C GLU A 276 -24.73 -11.83 -21.73
N VAL A 277 -25.48 -11.73 -20.62
CA VAL A 277 -25.14 -10.85 -19.50
C VAL A 277 -24.33 -11.63 -18.45
N TRP A 278 -23.15 -11.13 -18.14
CA TRP A 278 -22.25 -11.71 -17.14
C TRP A 278 -22.47 -10.99 -15.81
N ASP A 279 -22.66 -11.74 -14.74
CA ASP A 279 -22.71 -11.20 -13.37
C ASP A 279 -21.33 -11.19 -12.69
N GLU A 280 -20.40 -11.97 -13.24
CA GLU A 280 -19.00 -12.03 -12.84
C GLU A 280 -18.09 -12.23 -14.06
N PHE A 281 -16.84 -11.76 -14.02
CA PHE A 281 -15.88 -12.02 -15.10
C PHE A 281 -15.13 -13.35 -14.91
N ILE A 282 -14.54 -13.55 -13.74
CA ILE A 282 -13.88 -14.80 -13.36
C ILE A 282 -14.73 -15.40 -12.26
N GLY A 283 -15.02 -16.71 -12.36
CA GLY A 283 -15.88 -17.48 -11.45
C GLY A 283 -15.29 -17.71 -10.06
N THR A 284 -14.70 -16.66 -9.48
CA THR A 284 -14.19 -16.61 -8.12
C THR A 284 -14.67 -15.30 -7.48
N PRO A 285 -15.22 -15.34 -6.26
CA PRO A 285 -16.04 -14.25 -5.73
C PRO A 285 -15.36 -12.90 -5.47
N ASN A 286 -14.05 -12.72 -5.67
CA ASN A 286 -13.33 -11.54 -5.14
C ASN A 286 -12.16 -11.05 -6.01
N GLY A 287 -12.27 -11.08 -7.35
CA GLY A 287 -11.16 -10.71 -8.24
C GLY A 287 -11.20 -9.32 -8.86
N GLY A 288 -12.39 -8.80 -9.13
CA GLY A 288 -12.52 -7.54 -9.85
C GLY A 288 -13.90 -6.90 -9.79
N GLU A 289 -13.92 -5.61 -10.08
CA GLU A 289 -15.08 -4.74 -9.89
C GLU A 289 -15.82 -4.52 -11.21
N TYR A 290 -17.14 -4.71 -11.20
CA TYR A 290 -18.02 -4.43 -12.35
C TYR A 290 -18.47 -2.97 -12.30
N TYR A 291 -18.38 -2.28 -13.43
CA TYR A 291 -18.89 -0.92 -13.61
C TYR A 291 -20.03 -0.87 -14.62
N PRO A 292 -21.02 0.02 -14.43
CA PRO A 292 -21.99 0.36 -15.46
C PRO A 292 -21.32 0.89 -16.73
N ASN A 293 -21.88 0.60 -17.90
CA ASN A 293 -21.28 0.95 -19.20
C ASN A 293 -21.15 2.45 -19.47
N ASP A 294 -21.96 3.25 -18.81
CA ASP A 294 -21.94 4.70 -18.86
C ASP A 294 -20.88 5.31 -17.94
N THR A 295 -20.18 4.50 -17.13
CA THR A 295 -19.09 4.97 -16.27
C THR A 295 -17.91 5.44 -17.13
N PRO A 296 -17.46 6.69 -16.98
CA PRO A 296 -16.27 7.19 -17.65
C PRO A 296 -15.01 6.38 -17.30
N GLU A 297 -14.14 6.14 -18.29
CA GLU A 297 -12.90 5.36 -18.08
C GLU A 297 -11.97 6.00 -17.03
N ASP A 298 -11.96 7.32 -16.91
CA ASP A 298 -11.20 8.04 -15.88
C ASP A 298 -11.78 7.85 -14.47
N GLU A 299 -13.03 7.45 -14.34
CA GLU A 299 -13.63 7.08 -13.06
C GLU A 299 -13.32 5.62 -12.68
N ILE A 300 -13.33 4.72 -13.67
CA ILE A 300 -12.99 3.30 -13.49
C ILE A 300 -11.53 3.11 -13.04
N LEU A 301 -10.63 4.01 -13.47
CA LEU A 301 -9.18 3.91 -13.29
C LEU A 301 -8.62 4.78 -12.14
N LYS A 302 -9.47 5.39 -11.31
CA LYS A 302 -9.06 6.13 -10.10
C LYS A 302 -8.56 5.21 -9.01
#